data_AF-A0A1P8MZZ0-F1
#
_entry.id   AF-A0A1P8MZZ0-F1
#
_cell.length_a   1.000
_cell.length_b   1.000
_cell.length_c   1.000
_cell.angle_alpha   90.00
_cell.angle_beta   90.00
_cell.angle_gamma   90.00
#
_symmetry.space_group_name_H-M   'P 1'
#
loop_
_entity.id
_entity.type
_entity.pdbx_description
1 polymer ?
#
loop_
_entity_poly.entity_id
_entity_poly.type
_entity_poly.pdbx_seq_one_letter_code
_entity_poly.pdbx_strand_id
1 'polypeptide(L)'
;MAANGFSDFLSLAASVTTILASLAVCVTALFVWRQMRLQADTFDNDARRLRRESFTFVFEALWDEGFRDARMAMLEALNCGNAIPEDKSDKDGFRNVLNTYEMLGLAVKLDTIDESVWREYWRMPLLRDWERLEPFVQQERDLPGGEGLYTDAERIVLRWRGTA
;
A
#
# COMPACT_ATOMS: atom_id res chain seq x y z
N MET A 1 -74.33 16.11 15.59
CA MET A 1 -74.10 15.47 14.27
C MET A 1 -72.91 16.04 13.50
N ALA A 2 -72.41 17.25 13.78
CA ALA A 2 -71.25 17.82 13.07
C ALA A 2 -69.87 17.29 13.52
N ALA A 3 -69.77 16.67 14.70
CA ALA A 3 -68.49 16.20 15.25
C ALA A 3 -67.89 15.00 14.49
N ASN A 4 -68.71 14.16 13.85
CA ASN A 4 -68.26 12.94 13.18
C ASN A 4 -67.56 13.23 11.84
N GLY A 5 -67.93 14.30 11.13
CA GLY A 5 -67.31 14.64 9.85
C GLY A 5 -65.87 15.16 9.97
N PHE A 6 -65.55 15.83 11.08
CA PHE A 6 -64.20 16.34 11.33
C PHE A 6 -63.22 15.22 11.75
N SER A 7 -63.68 14.25 12.55
CA SER A 7 -62.87 13.07 12.89
C SER A 7 -62.57 12.20 11.68
N ASP A 8 -63.54 12.01 10.78
CA ASP A 8 -63.37 11.21 9.56
C ASP A 8 -62.38 11.88 8.60
N PHE A 9 -62.45 13.21 8.46
CA PHE A 9 -61.48 13.98 7.67
C PHE A 9 -60.06 13.88 8.23
N LEU A 10 -59.89 14.02 9.55
CA LEU A 10 -58.59 13.89 10.19
C LEU A 10 -58.01 12.48 10.03
N SER A 11 -58.86 11.43 10.13
CA SER A 11 -58.43 10.05 9.91
C SER A 11 -58.01 9.79 8.46
N LEU A 12 -58.71 10.37 7.48
CA LEU A 12 -58.34 10.26 6.07
C LEU A 12 -57.01 10.99 5.80
N ALA A 13 -56.86 12.21 6.32
CA ALA A 13 -55.63 12.98 6.19
C ALA A 13 -54.44 12.25 6.82
N ALA A 14 -54.60 11.68 8.01
CA ALA A 14 -53.58 10.88 8.67
C ALA A 14 -53.14 9.70 7.79
N SER A 15 -54.08 8.91 7.28
CA SER A 15 -53.78 7.78 6.37
C SER A 15 -53.01 8.21 5.13
N VAL A 16 -53.40 9.33 4.49
CA VAL A 16 -52.68 9.88 3.33
C VAL A 16 -51.26 10.29 3.71
N THR A 17 -51.08 10.98 4.84
CA THR A 17 -49.73 11.37 5.29
C THR A 17 -48.85 10.17 5.61
N THR A 18 -49.39 9.10 6.20
CA THR A 18 -48.63 7.88 6.47
C THR A 18 -48.20 7.19 5.17
N ILE A 19 -49.07 7.14 4.17
CA ILE A 19 -48.73 6.60 2.84
C ILE A 19 -47.61 7.44 2.21
N LEU A 20 -47.74 8.76 2.20
CA LEU A 20 -46.71 9.65 1.64
C LEU A 20 -45.36 9.53 2.38
N ALA A 21 -45.39 9.46 3.71
CA ALA A 21 -44.19 9.25 4.52
C ALA A 21 -43.54 7.89 4.21
N SER A 22 -44.33 6.82 4.07
CA SER A 22 -43.81 5.50 3.72
C SER A 22 -43.16 5.48 2.32
N LEU A 23 -43.78 6.16 1.35
CA LEU A 23 -43.23 6.32 0.01
C LEU A 23 -41.93 7.11 0.03
N ALA A 24 -41.88 8.20 0.82
CA ALA A 24 -40.67 9.00 0.99
C ALA A 24 -39.53 8.16 1.57
N VAL A 25 -39.78 7.37 2.62
CA VAL A 25 -38.79 6.47 3.22
C VAL A 25 -38.30 5.44 2.19
N CYS A 26 -39.20 4.84 1.40
CA CYS A 26 -38.83 3.90 0.35
C CYS A 26 -37.92 4.56 -0.72
N VAL A 27 -38.25 5.77 -1.16
CA VAL A 27 -37.44 6.52 -2.14
C VAL A 27 -36.07 6.85 -1.56
N THR A 28 -35.99 7.30 -0.31
CA THR A 28 -34.73 7.58 0.37
C THR A 28 -33.89 6.31 0.52
N ALA A 29 -34.48 5.18 0.89
CA ALA A 29 -33.77 3.91 1.01
C ALA A 29 -33.18 3.46 -0.33
N LEU A 30 -33.93 3.57 -1.43
CA LEU A 30 -33.45 3.27 -2.77
C LEU A 30 -32.31 4.20 -3.20
N PHE A 31 -32.41 5.49 -2.88
CA PHE A 31 -31.37 6.47 -3.17
C PHE A 31 -30.07 6.16 -2.41
N VAL A 32 -30.16 5.91 -1.10
CA VAL A 32 -29.01 5.54 -0.27
C VAL A 32 -28.37 4.24 -0.77
N TRP A 33 -29.17 3.23 -1.10
CA TRP A 33 -28.65 1.98 -1.65
C TRP A 33 -27.90 2.19 -2.97
N ARG A 34 -28.45 3.02 -3.87
CA ARG A 34 -27.79 3.39 -5.12
C ARG A 34 -26.48 4.14 -4.87
N GLN A 35 -26.46 5.07 -3.91
CA GLN A 35 -25.26 5.82 -3.56
C GLN A 35 -24.17 4.91 -2.96
N MET A 36 -24.54 3.98 -2.08
CA MET A 36 -23.62 2.99 -1.52
C MET A 36 -23.02 2.10 -2.62
N ARG A 37 -23.82 1.67 -3.61
CA ARG A 37 -23.31 0.90 -4.75
C ARG A 37 -22.29 1.69 -5.58
N LEU A 38 -22.59 2.95 -5.91
CA LEU A 38 -21.67 3.79 -6.68
C LEU A 38 -20.37 4.07 -5.92
N GLN A 39 -20.44 4.24 -4.60
CA GLN A 39 -19.24 4.38 -3.77
C GLN A 39 -18.41 3.09 -3.77
N ALA A 40 -19.05 1.92 -3.60
CA ALA A 40 -18.37 0.64 -3.66
C ALA A 40 -17.66 0.42 -5.01
N ASP A 41 -18.33 0.73 -6.12
CA ASP A 41 -17.74 0.65 -7.46
C ASP A 41 -16.55 1.61 -7.61
N THR A 42 -16.61 2.79 -7.01
CA THR A 42 -15.52 3.77 -7.04
C THR A 42 -14.31 3.28 -6.25
N PHE A 43 -14.54 2.74 -5.05
CA PHE A 43 -13.47 2.15 -4.24
C PHE A 43 -12.79 0.98 -4.95
N ASP A 44 -13.55 0.10 -5.60
CA ASP A 44 -12.99 -1.02 -6.38
C ASP A 44 -12.15 -0.52 -7.56
N ASN A 45 -12.61 0.51 -8.27
CA ASN A 45 -11.89 1.11 -9.39
C ASN A 45 -10.60 1.80 -8.93
N ASP A 46 -10.64 2.55 -7.82
CA ASP A 46 -9.48 3.21 -7.25
C ASP A 46 -8.46 2.18 -6.74
N ALA A 47 -8.90 1.09 -6.10
CA ALA A 47 -8.01 0.01 -5.67
C ALA A 47 -7.31 -0.69 -6.85
N ARG A 48 -8.03 -0.91 -7.96
CA ARG A 48 -7.44 -1.46 -9.19
C ARG A 48 -6.46 -0.48 -9.84
N ARG A 49 -6.80 0.80 -9.83
CA ARG A 49 -5.94 1.87 -10.35
C ARG A 49 -4.65 1.96 -9.56
N LEU A 50 -4.73 2.00 -8.22
CA LEU A 50 -3.58 2.01 -7.33
C LEU A 50 -2.69 0.79 -7.58
N ARG A 51 -3.25 -0.42 -7.68
CA ARG A 51 -2.46 -1.63 -7.98
C ARG A 51 -1.71 -1.54 -9.31
N ARG A 52 -2.35 -1.02 -10.35
CA ARG A 52 -1.71 -0.83 -11.65
C ARG A 52 -0.58 0.21 -11.58
N GLU A 53 -0.81 1.36 -10.96
CA GLU A 53 0.19 2.41 -10.79
C GLU A 53 1.35 1.92 -9.92
N SER A 54 1.05 1.16 -8.87
CA SER A 54 2.04 0.49 -8.02
C SER A 54 2.90 -0.48 -8.80
N PHE A 55 2.31 -1.27 -9.70
CA PHE A 55 3.07 -2.21 -10.53
C PHE A 55 4.04 -1.47 -11.44
N THR A 56 3.59 -0.40 -12.12
CA THR A 56 4.46 0.43 -12.94
C THR A 56 5.61 1.02 -12.12
N PHE A 57 5.31 1.62 -10.96
CA PHE A 57 6.33 2.23 -10.10
C PHE A 57 7.36 1.21 -9.60
N VAL A 58 6.90 0.07 -9.07
CA VAL A 58 7.77 -1.01 -8.58
C VAL A 58 8.60 -1.58 -9.71
N PHE A 59 8.00 -1.81 -10.88
CA PHE A 59 8.70 -2.31 -12.05
C PHE A 59 9.78 -1.34 -12.50
N GLU A 60 9.46 -0.05 -12.65
CA GLU A 60 10.43 0.97 -13.06
C GLU A 60 11.59 1.09 -12.07
N ALA A 61 11.31 1.10 -10.76
CA ALA A 61 12.35 1.19 -9.73
C ALA A 61 13.30 -0.03 -9.73
N LEU A 62 12.77 -1.24 -9.97
CA LEU A 62 13.56 -2.48 -9.94
C LEU A 62 14.18 -2.83 -11.30
N TRP A 63 13.68 -2.22 -12.38
CA TRP A 63 14.20 -2.41 -13.73
C TRP A 63 15.12 -1.27 -14.19
N ASP A 64 15.25 -0.22 -13.38
CA ASP A 64 16.24 0.83 -13.54
C ASP A 64 17.65 0.25 -13.72
N GLU A 65 18.36 0.76 -14.72
CA GLU A 65 19.70 0.28 -15.09
C GLU A 65 20.67 0.43 -13.92
N GLY A 66 20.61 1.57 -13.22
CA GLY A 66 21.47 1.84 -12.06
C GLY A 66 21.23 0.86 -10.91
N PHE A 67 19.97 0.53 -10.61
CA PHE A 67 19.67 -0.50 -9.62
C PHE A 67 20.16 -1.88 -10.05
N ARG A 68 19.92 -2.27 -11.30
CA ARG A 68 20.30 -3.59 -11.81
C ARG A 68 21.81 -3.79 -11.82
N ASP A 69 22.56 -2.80 -12.27
CA ASP A 69 24.02 -2.85 -12.31
C ASP A 69 24.61 -2.88 -10.91
N ALA A 70 24.10 -2.03 -10.01
CA ALA A 70 24.50 -2.05 -8.60
C ALA A 70 24.19 -3.40 -7.93
N ARG A 71 23.02 -3.99 -8.22
CA ARG A 71 22.64 -5.30 -7.70
C ARG A 71 23.50 -6.42 -8.25
N MET A 72 23.89 -6.38 -9.52
CA MET A 72 24.81 -7.37 -10.10
C MET A 72 26.19 -7.28 -9.45
N ALA A 73 26.77 -6.08 -9.36
CA ALA A 73 28.07 -5.85 -8.72
C ALA A 73 28.04 -6.27 -7.24
N MET A 74 26.98 -5.91 -6.52
CA MET A 74 26.76 -6.33 -5.13
C MET A 74 26.74 -7.86 -5.01
N LEU A 75 25.97 -8.56 -5.86
CA LEU A 75 25.91 -10.02 -5.81
C LEU A 75 27.24 -10.67 -6.15
N GLU A 76 28.01 -10.12 -7.09
CA GLU A 76 29.35 -10.58 -7.42
C GLU A 76 30.29 -10.48 -6.22
N ALA A 77 30.35 -9.31 -5.57
CA ALA A 77 31.14 -9.10 -4.35
C ALA A 77 30.73 -10.07 -3.23
N LEU A 78 29.42 -10.20 -2.97
CA LEU A 78 28.90 -11.11 -1.95
C LEU A 78 29.18 -12.59 -2.28
N ASN A 79 29.24 -12.98 -3.56
CA ASN A 79 29.56 -14.35 -3.98
C ASN A 79 31.06 -14.66 -3.82
N CYS A 80 31.92 -13.65 -3.87
CA CYS A 80 33.34 -13.75 -3.55
C CYS A 80 33.62 -13.78 -2.03
N GLY A 81 32.58 -13.69 -1.18
CA GLY A 81 32.72 -13.66 0.28
C GLY A 81 32.91 -12.26 0.88
N ASN A 82 32.83 -11.21 0.07
CA ASN A 82 32.95 -9.83 0.54
C ASN A 82 31.59 -9.33 1.05
N ALA A 83 31.25 -9.70 2.29
CA ALA A 83 30.02 -9.24 2.96
C ALA A 83 30.02 -7.74 3.24
N ILE A 84 31.21 -7.16 3.43
CA ILE A 84 31.42 -5.74 3.69
C ILE A 84 32.56 -5.28 2.77
N PRO A 85 32.26 -4.60 1.64
CA PRO A 85 33.30 -4.12 0.74
C PRO A 85 34.16 -3.05 1.41
N GLU A 86 35.45 -3.02 1.11
CA GLU A 86 36.38 -2.01 1.64
C GLU A 86 36.47 -0.78 0.74
N ASP A 87 36.44 -0.99 -0.57
CA ASP A 87 36.55 0.06 -1.56
C ASP A 87 35.24 0.87 -1.67
N LYS A 88 35.41 2.13 -2.04
CA LYS A 88 34.27 3.06 -2.11
C LYS A 88 33.28 2.67 -3.21
N SER A 89 33.77 2.16 -4.34
CA SER A 89 32.93 1.87 -5.51
C SER A 89 31.93 0.76 -5.20
N ASP A 90 32.39 -0.31 -4.59
CA ASP A 90 31.55 -1.45 -4.21
C ASP A 90 30.58 -1.06 -3.09
N LYS A 91 31.02 -0.26 -2.11
CA LYS A 91 30.12 0.32 -1.09
C LYS A 91 28.98 1.12 -1.71
N ASP A 92 29.27 1.93 -2.72
CA ASP A 92 28.25 2.75 -3.39
C ASP A 92 27.23 1.86 -4.13
N GLY A 93 27.67 0.71 -4.69
CA GLY A 93 26.76 -0.31 -5.23
C GLY A 93 25.82 -0.90 -4.18
N PHE A 94 26.34 -1.28 -3.01
CA PHE A 94 25.52 -1.81 -1.90
C PHE A 94 24.51 -0.77 -1.41
N ARG A 95 24.96 0.48 -1.23
CA ARG A 95 24.09 1.60 -0.84
C ARG A 95 23.00 1.86 -1.86
N ASN A 96 23.30 1.78 -3.16
CA ASN A 96 22.30 2.02 -4.19
C ASN A 96 21.16 0.99 -4.12
N VAL A 97 21.50 -0.30 -3.95
CA VAL A 97 20.50 -1.36 -3.77
C VAL A 97 19.63 -1.11 -2.53
N LEU A 98 20.26 -0.80 -1.40
CA LEU A 98 19.55 -0.53 -0.15
C LEU A 98 18.69 0.74 -0.22
N ASN A 99 19.16 1.79 -0.90
CA ASN A 99 18.42 3.02 -1.12
C ASN A 99 17.15 2.78 -1.95
N THR A 100 17.23 1.95 -3.01
CA THR A 100 16.04 1.57 -3.79
C THR A 100 15.03 0.80 -2.92
N TYR A 101 15.50 -0.14 -2.10
CA TYR A 101 14.62 -0.85 -1.17
C TYR A 101 14.00 0.07 -0.11
N GLU A 102 14.77 1.01 0.43
CA GLU A 102 14.28 1.99 1.39
C GLU A 102 13.22 2.91 0.77
N MET A 103 13.46 3.38 -0.46
CA MET A 103 12.49 4.18 -1.21
C MET A 103 11.17 3.41 -1.42
N LEU A 104 11.24 2.13 -1.79
CA LEU A 104 10.06 1.28 -1.95
C LEU A 104 9.35 1.04 -0.59
N GLY A 105 10.11 0.82 0.48
CA GLY A 105 9.57 0.70 1.83
C GLY A 105 8.86 1.97 2.32
N LEU A 106 9.43 3.13 2.01
CA LEU A 106 8.84 4.44 2.28
C LEU A 106 7.58 4.68 1.44
N ALA A 107 7.59 4.29 0.16
CA ALA A 107 6.42 4.38 -0.71
C ALA A 107 5.24 3.55 -0.17
N VAL A 108 5.50 2.34 0.34
CA VAL A 108 4.48 1.54 1.04
C VAL A 108 3.99 2.23 2.32
N LYS A 109 4.89 2.83 3.10
CA LYS A 109 4.52 3.53 4.35
C LYS A 109 3.59 4.72 4.12
N LEU A 110 3.80 5.42 3.02
CA LEU A 110 3.03 6.59 2.62
C LEU A 110 1.77 6.23 1.82
N ASP A 111 1.46 4.93 1.69
CA ASP A 111 0.32 4.41 0.93
C ASP A 111 0.34 4.88 -0.55
N THR A 112 1.52 5.17 -1.09
CA THR A 112 1.68 5.58 -2.49
C THR A 112 1.77 4.39 -3.43
N ILE A 113 2.14 3.22 -2.91
CA ILE A 113 2.06 1.94 -3.62
C ILE A 113 1.43 0.85 -2.74
N ASP A 114 0.71 -0.07 -3.38
CA ASP A 114 0.18 -1.27 -2.77
C ASP A 114 1.32 -2.27 -2.49
N GLU A 115 1.57 -2.54 -1.20
CA GLU A 115 2.59 -3.50 -0.74
C GLU A 115 2.45 -4.88 -1.38
N SER A 116 1.21 -5.34 -1.64
CA SER A 116 0.95 -6.66 -2.20
C SER A 116 1.59 -6.82 -3.58
N VAL A 117 1.63 -5.75 -4.37
CA VAL A 117 2.22 -5.73 -5.70
C VAL A 117 3.74 -5.93 -5.62
N TRP A 118 4.41 -5.19 -4.73
CA TRP A 118 5.85 -5.35 -4.54
C TRP A 118 6.18 -6.74 -3.98
N ARG A 119 5.39 -7.22 -3.03
CA ARG A 119 5.57 -8.56 -2.42
C ARG A 119 5.42 -9.67 -3.46
N GLU A 120 4.35 -9.65 -4.25
CA GLU A 120 4.11 -10.68 -5.27
C GLU A 120 5.19 -10.66 -6.36
N TYR A 121 5.69 -9.48 -6.72
CA TYR A 121 6.69 -9.33 -7.77
C TYR A 121 8.13 -9.67 -7.31
N TRP A 122 8.52 -9.25 -6.10
CA TRP A 122 9.95 -9.21 -5.70
C TRP A 122 10.25 -9.68 -4.26
N ARG A 123 9.34 -10.43 -3.61
CA ARG A 123 9.56 -10.91 -2.22
C ARG A 123 10.85 -11.69 -2.04
N MET A 124 11.05 -12.76 -2.81
CA MET A 124 12.17 -13.67 -2.60
C MET A 124 13.54 -13.01 -2.83
N PRO A 125 13.75 -12.23 -3.91
CA PRO A 125 14.98 -11.46 -4.07
C PRO A 125 15.25 -10.50 -2.91
N LEU A 126 14.24 -9.70 -2.48
CA LEU A 126 14.43 -8.77 -1.36
C LEU A 126 14.86 -9.50 -0.09
N LEU A 127 14.16 -10.58 0.27
CA LEU A 127 14.44 -11.31 1.52
C LEU A 127 15.87 -11.90 1.53
N ARG A 128 16.31 -12.46 0.41
CA ARG A 128 17.65 -13.03 0.26
C ARG A 128 18.72 -11.95 0.22
N ASP A 129 18.48 -10.86 -0.50
CA ASP A 129 19.45 -9.78 -0.60
C ASP A 129 19.62 -9.10 0.77
N TRP A 130 18.53 -8.89 1.51
CA TRP A 130 18.57 -8.34 2.87
C TRP A 130 19.38 -9.20 3.84
N GLU A 131 19.17 -10.52 3.85
CA GLU A 131 19.93 -11.45 4.69
C GLU A 131 21.44 -11.34 4.45
N ARG A 132 21.86 -11.15 3.19
CA ARG A 132 23.27 -11.02 2.85
C ARG A 132 23.83 -9.62 3.12
N LEU A 133 22.98 -8.59 3.08
CA LEU A 133 23.34 -7.18 3.31
C LEU A 133 23.31 -6.78 4.79
N GLU A 134 22.70 -7.59 5.66
CA GLU A 134 22.56 -7.30 7.10
C GLU A 134 23.88 -6.88 7.79
N PRO A 135 25.03 -7.54 7.55
CA PRO A 135 26.31 -7.08 8.12
C PRO A 135 26.74 -5.68 7.65
N PHE A 136 26.50 -5.36 6.37
CA PHE A 136 26.80 -4.04 5.80
C PHE A 136 25.87 -2.96 6.36
N VAL A 137 24.57 -3.26 6.47
CA VAL A 137 23.58 -2.36 7.08
C VAL A 137 23.96 -2.02 8.52
N GLN A 138 24.37 -3.02 9.31
CA GLN A 138 24.80 -2.78 10.69
C GLN A 138 26.04 -1.88 10.74
N GLN A 139 27.03 -2.09 9.87
CA GLN A 139 28.21 -1.23 9.79
C GLN A 139 27.83 0.22 9.46
N GLU A 140 26.93 0.45 8.49
CA GLU A 140 26.50 1.81 8.14
C GLU A 140 25.71 2.47 9.28
N ARG A 141 24.95 1.70 10.07
CA ARG A 141 24.22 2.18 11.24
C ARG A 141 25.12 2.54 12.43
N ASP A 142 26.27 1.88 12.54
CA ASP A 142 27.26 2.16 13.58
C ASP A 142 28.04 3.47 13.32
N LEU A 143 27.93 4.04 12.10
CA LEU A 143 28.50 5.34 11.78
C LEU A 143 27.68 6.48 12.43
N PRO A 144 28.31 7.61 12.81
CA PRO A 144 27.60 8.75 13.37
C PRO A 144 26.48 9.25 12.44
N GLY A 145 25.23 9.24 12.93
CA GLY A 145 24.05 9.65 12.17
C GLY A 145 23.44 8.57 11.28
N GLY A 146 23.93 7.32 11.37
CA GLY A 146 23.45 6.18 10.59
C GLY A 146 22.28 5.42 11.21
N GLU A 147 21.83 5.76 12.42
CA GLU A 147 20.98 4.89 13.26
C GLU A 147 19.62 4.55 12.62
N GLY A 148 19.15 5.38 11.69
CA GLY A 148 17.87 5.21 10.98
C GLY A 148 18.00 4.74 9.53
N LEU A 149 19.19 4.35 9.06
CA LEU A 149 19.36 3.93 7.68
C LEU A 149 18.60 2.63 7.41
N TYR A 150 17.86 2.62 6.30
CA TYR A 150 17.19 1.43 5.75
C TYR A 150 16.08 0.84 6.64
N THR A 151 15.51 1.63 7.56
CA THR A 151 14.48 1.15 8.50
C THR A 151 13.16 0.80 7.81
N ASP A 152 12.77 1.52 6.76
CA ASP A 152 11.53 1.21 6.05
C ASP A 152 11.65 -0.06 5.19
N ALA A 153 12.82 -0.32 4.59
CA ALA A 153 13.14 -1.60 3.96
C ALA A 153 13.14 -2.76 4.97
N GLU A 154 13.81 -2.59 6.12
CA GLU A 154 13.87 -3.58 7.20
C GLU A 154 12.48 -3.97 7.69
N ARG A 155 11.62 -2.96 7.93
CA ARG A 155 10.23 -3.16 8.36
C ARG A 155 9.46 -4.05 7.39
N ILE A 156 9.65 -3.86 6.08
CA ILE A 156 9.02 -4.68 5.04
C ILE A 156 9.56 -6.11 5.08
N VAL A 157 10.87 -6.29 5.18
CA VAL A 157 11.51 -7.61 5.29
C VAL A 157 10.99 -8.38 6.50
N LEU A 158 10.97 -7.76 7.68
CA LEU A 158 10.46 -8.37 8.91
C LEU A 158 9.00 -8.79 8.78
N ARG A 159 8.16 -7.92 8.20
CA ARG A 159 6.74 -8.22 7.94
C ARG A 159 6.58 -9.43 7.03
N TRP A 160 7.35 -9.51 5.94
CA TRP A 160 7.29 -10.60 4.95
C TRP A 160 7.89 -11.92 5.42
N ARG A 161 8.83 -11.88 6.38
CA ARG A 161 9.36 -13.05 7.09
C ARG A 161 8.32 -13.62 8.06
N GLY A 162 7.61 -12.76 8.79
CA GLY A 162 6.60 -13.16 9.77
C GLY A 162 5.26 -13.64 9.19
N THR A 163 5.05 -13.52 7.87
CA THR A 163 3.82 -13.97 7.18
C THR A 163 3.90 -15.41 6.65
N ALA A 164 4.76 -16.25 7.23
CA ALA A 164 4.91 -17.67 6.84
C ALA A 164 3.74 -18.54 7.30
#